data_AF-A0ABD5GI13-F1
#
_entry.id   AF-A0ABD5GI13-F1
#
_cell.length_a   1.000
_cell.length_b   1.000
_cell.length_c   1.000
_cell.angle_alpha   90.00
_cell.angle_beta   90.00
_cell.angle_gamma   90.00
#
_symmetry.space_group_name_H-M   'P 1'
#
loop_
_entity.id
_entity.type
_entity.pdbx_description
1 polymer ?
#
loop_
_entity_poly.entity_id
_entity_poly.type
_entity_poly.pdbx_seq_one_letter_code
_entity_poly.pdbx_strand_id
1 'polypeptide(L)'
;MITRIPALEFMQRLVGAYQSHDGKASLQVRRLGHGQVIELHIGDKLQLSGVVGASGESVELYALLGLPNVIRLGGRLQTPTDISFEDPELQLGLQLSLSGDTLTLTTANGGSKSSKHVLQRI
;
A
#
# COMPACT_ATOMS: atom_id res chain seq x y z
N MET A 1 21.25 7.86 18.06
CA MET A 1 21.53 6.82 17.04
C MET A 1 20.33 6.79 16.10
N ILE A 2 20.49 7.16 14.82
CA ILE A 2 19.37 7.09 13.87
C ILE A 2 19.27 5.62 13.45
N THR A 3 18.33 4.90 14.04
CA THR A 3 18.04 3.52 13.65
C THR A 3 17.52 3.53 12.23
N ARG A 4 18.23 2.91 11.28
CA ARG A 4 17.68 2.68 9.93
C ARG A 4 16.46 1.78 10.06
N ILE A 5 15.36 2.18 9.43
CA ILE A 5 14.11 1.42 9.38
C ILE A 5 13.85 1.14 7.89
N PRO A 6 14.31 0.00 7.34
CA PRO A 6 14.23 -0.31 5.91
C PRO A 6 12.81 -0.19 5.34
N ALA A 7 11.80 -0.65 6.08
CA ALA A 7 10.41 -0.53 5.65
C ALA A 7 9.96 0.94 5.53
N LEU A 8 10.41 1.82 6.45
CA LEU A 8 10.13 3.24 6.39
C LEU A 8 10.85 3.89 5.20
N GLU A 9 12.11 3.52 4.94
CA GLU A 9 12.85 3.99 3.77
C GLU A 9 12.11 3.60 2.47
N PHE A 10 11.60 2.37 2.39
CA PHE A 10 10.76 1.91 1.28
C PHE A 10 9.51 2.78 1.12
N MET A 11 8.74 2.97 2.21
CA MET A 11 7.51 3.78 2.20
C MET A 11 7.78 5.25 1.85
N GLN A 12 8.93 5.80 2.24
CA GLN A 12 9.34 7.15 1.87
C GLN A 12 9.62 7.29 0.38
N ARG A 13 10.18 6.27 -0.28
CA ARG A 13 10.37 6.25 -1.74
C ARG A 13 9.06 6.08 -2.49
N LEU A 14 8.06 5.45 -1.87
CA LEU A 14 6.71 5.33 -2.42
C LEU A 14 5.93 6.65 -2.38
N VAL A 15 6.38 7.66 -1.65
CA VAL A 15 5.67 8.95 -1.61
C VAL A 15 5.55 9.52 -3.03
N GLY A 16 4.32 9.85 -3.42
CA GLY A 16 4.00 10.30 -4.77
C GLY A 16 2.55 10.03 -5.13
N ALA A 17 2.16 10.55 -6.29
CA ALA A 17 0.89 10.20 -6.93
C ALA A 17 1.20 9.24 -8.09
N TYR A 18 0.33 8.25 -8.25
CA TYR A 18 0.44 7.24 -9.28
C TYR A 18 -0.92 7.06 -9.95
N GLN A 19 -0.90 6.80 -11.24
CA GLN A 19 -2.11 6.61 -12.03
C GLN A 19 -1.94 5.47 -13.03
N SER A 20 -2.99 4.69 -13.26
CA SER A 20 -3.02 3.72 -14.36
C SER A 20 -3.06 4.45 -15.70
N HIS A 21 -2.57 3.79 -16.75
CA HIS A 21 -2.56 4.36 -18.10
C HIS A 21 -3.96 4.75 -18.62
N ASP A 22 -5.00 4.04 -18.18
CA ASP A 22 -6.40 4.33 -18.55
C ASP A 22 -7.07 5.36 -17.62
N GLY A 23 -6.35 5.90 -16.63
CA GLY A 23 -6.84 6.87 -15.67
C GLY A 23 -7.82 6.33 -14.63
N LYS A 24 -8.17 5.03 -14.67
CA LYS A 24 -9.21 4.43 -13.82
C LYS A 24 -8.74 4.05 -12.43
N ALA A 25 -7.45 3.91 -12.20
CA ALA A 25 -6.90 3.63 -10.89
C ALA A 25 -5.90 4.73 -10.53
N SER A 26 -6.00 5.26 -9.32
CA SER A 26 -5.01 6.20 -8.81
C SER A 26 -4.64 5.84 -7.38
N LEU A 27 -3.34 5.84 -7.09
CA LEU A 27 -2.81 5.67 -5.76
C LEU A 27 -2.09 6.94 -5.34
N GLN A 28 -2.41 7.46 -4.16
CA GLN A 28 -1.67 8.53 -3.56
C GLN A 28 -0.99 8.03 -2.28
N VAL A 29 0.32 8.27 -2.17
CA VAL A 29 1.08 8.04 -0.95
C VAL A 29 1.63 9.38 -0.48
N ARG A 30 1.24 9.81 0.71
CA ARG A 30 1.61 11.11 1.29
C ARG A 30 2.31 10.92 2.62
N ARG A 31 3.22 11.83 2.96
CA ARG A 31 3.78 11.89 4.31
C ARG A 31 2.73 12.44 5.28
N LEU A 32 2.63 11.84 6.46
CA LEU A 32 1.83 12.33 7.58
C LEU A 32 2.65 12.23 8.87
N GLY A 33 3.25 13.34 9.28
CA GLY A 33 4.21 13.34 10.40
C GLY A 33 5.36 12.38 10.15
N HIS A 34 5.52 11.37 11.01
CA HIS A 34 6.52 10.31 10.87
C HIS A 34 6.05 9.10 10.05
N GLY A 35 4.77 9.03 9.71
CA GLY A 35 4.17 7.93 8.95
C GLY A 35 3.83 8.29 7.51
N GLN A 36 3.10 7.39 6.86
CA GLN A 36 2.58 7.58 5.51
C GLN A 36 1.08 7.32 5.48
N VAL A 37 0.36 8.09 4.68
CA VAL A 37 -1.03 7.83 4.31
C VAL A 37 -1.02 7.22 2.91
N ILE A 38 -1.86 6.21 2.71
CA ILE A 38 -2.09 5.58 1.42
C ILE A 38 -3.58 5.67 1.07
N GLU A 39 -3.88 6.10 -0.15
CA GLU A 39 -5.24 6.24 -0.68
C GLU A 39 -5.31 5.66 -2.09
N LEU A 40 -6.16 4.65 -2.28
CA LEU A 40 -6.45 4.04 -3.58
C LEU A 40 -7.86 4.41 -4.01
N HIS A 41 -7.96 4.99 -5.20
CA HIS A 41 -9.23 5.18 -5.89
C HIS A 41 -9.29 4.30 -7.12
N ILE A 42 -10.45 3.68 -7.34
CA ILE A 42 -10.78 2.97 -8.57
C ILE A 42 -12.07 3.60 -9.12
N GLY A 43 -11.97 4.23 -10.29
CA GLY A 43 -12.99 5.15 -10.80
C GLY A 43 -13.14 6.35 -9.87
N ASP A 44 -14.39 6.62 -9.48
CA ASP A 44 -14.79 7.66 -8.54
C ASP A 44 -14.85 7.17 -7.07
N LYS A 45 -14.49 5.91 -6.81
CA LYS A 45 -14.66 5.28 -5.49
C LYS A 45 -13.34 5.12 -4.76
N LEU A 46 -13.32 5.58 -3.51
CA LEU A 46 -12.26 5.25 -2.55
C LEU A 46 -12.35 3.77 -2.19
N GLN A 47 -11.33 2.99 -2.57
CA GLN A 47 -11.24 1.56 -2.27
C GLN A 47 -10.42 1.28 -1.02
N LEU A 48 -9.37 2.07 -0.79
CA LEU A 48 -8.48 1.94 0.36
C LEU A 48 -8.10 3.34 0.84
N SER A 49 -8.24 3.60 2.15
CA SER A 49 -7.59 4.74 2.80
C SER A 49 -7.04 4.30 4.14
N GLY A 50 -5.78 4.60 4.43
CA GLY A 50 -5.20 4.19 5.69
C GLY A 50 -3.86 4.83 6.00
N VAL A 51 -3.39 4.56 7.21
CA VAL A 51 -2.09 5.01 7.73
C VAL A 51 -1.16 3.82 7.89
N VAL A 52 0.10 4.02 7.48
CA VAL A 52 1.17 3.02 7.58
C VAL A 52 2.14 3.40 8.69
N GLY A 53 2.34 2.47 9.62
CA GLY A 53 3.44 2.44 10.57
C GLY A 53 4.52 1.46 10.12
N ALA A 54 5.78 1.74 10.47
CA ALA A 54 6.92 0.90 10.11
C ALA A 54 7.91 0.76 11.27
N SER A 55 8.45 -0.44 11.47
CA SER A 55 9.49 -0.74 12.46
C SER A 55 10.40 -1.87 11.96
N GLY A 56 11.70 -1.59 11.80
CA GLY A 56 12.62 -2.48 11.09
C GLY A 56 12.13 -2.80 9.68
N GLU A 57 11.86 -4.08 9.43
CA GLU A 57 11.26 -4.60 8.19
C GLU A 57 9.73 -4.74 8.27
N SER A 58 9.15 -4.63 9.46
CA SER A 58 7.73 -4.80 9.69
C SER A 58 6.95 -3.52 9.36
N VAL A 59 5.73 -3.70 8.89
CA VAL A 59 4.75 -2.62 8.69
C VAL A 59 3.38 -3.00 9.22
N GLU A 60 2.61 -1.97 9.54
CA GLU A 60 1.19 -2.10 9.87
C GLU A 60 0.42 -1.05 9.10
N LEU A 61 -0.67 -1.47 8.47
CA LEU A 61 -1.61 -0.59 7.79
C LEU A 61 -2.95 -0.64 8.51
N TYR A 62 -3.38 0.50 9.06
CA TYR A 62 -4.73 0.68 9.58
C TYR A 62 -5.56 1.39 8.52
N ALA A 63 -6.51 0.68 7.92
CA ALA A 63 -7.21 1.14 6.74
C ALA A 63 -8.72 0.87 6.75
N LEU A 64 -9.45 1.74 6.05
CA LEU A 64 -10.79 1.47 5.52
C LEU A 64 -10.64 0.81 4.15
N LEU A 65 -11.30 -0.34 3.96
CA LEU A 65 -11.17 -1.19 2.77
C LEU A 65 -12.54 -1.59 2.21
N GLY A 66 -13.35 -0.60 1.82
CA GLY A 66 -14.73 -0.82 1.38
C GLY A 66 -15.67 -1.42 2.44
N LEU A 67 -15.18 -1.55 3.69
CA LEU A 67 -15.90 -2.04 4.86
C LEU A 67 -16.16 -0.86 5.81
N PRO A 68 -17.24 -0.91 6.61
CA PRO A 68 -17.60 0.18 7.53
C PRO A 68 -16.70 0.27 8.78
N ASN A 69 -15.57 -0.45 8.81
CA ASN A 69 -14.65 -0.51 9.95
C ASN A 69 -13.20 -0.36 9.50
N VAL A 70 -12.37 0.17 10.42
CA VAL A 70 -10.92 0.16 10.26
C VAL A 70 -10.41 -1.24 10.54
N ILE A 71 -9.66 -1.79 9.59
CA ILE A 71 -8.98 -3.08 9.73
C ILE A 71 -7.48 -2.86 9.83
N ARG A 72 -6.79 -3.78 10.51
CA ARG A 72 -5.33 -3.79 10.65
C ARG A 72 -4.76 -4.87 9.74
N LEU A 73 -4.00 -4.47 8.74
CA LEU A 73 -3.18 -5.37 7.94
C LEU A 73 -1.75 -5.36 8.49
N GLY A 74 -1.27 -6.51 8.93
CA GLY A 74 0.13 -6.70 9.32
C GLY A 74 1.00 -7.00 8.11
N GLY A 75 2.26 -6.60 8.10
CA GLY A 75 3.06 -6.73 6.90
C GLY A 75 4.55 -6.68 7.12
N ARG A 76 5.28 -6.87 6.02
CA ARG A 76 6.73 -6.76 6.01
C ARG A 76 7.27 -6.35 4.64
N LEU A 77 8.42 -5.71 4.66
CA LEU A 77 9.28 -5.55 3.49
C LEU A 77 9.82 -6.93 3.10
N GLN A 78 9.45 -7.42 1.93
CA GLN A 78 9.87 -8.74 1.45
C GLN A 78 11.18 -8.67 0.68
N THR A 79 11.33 -7.60 -0.11
CA THR A 79 12.53 -7.30 -0.90
C THR A 79 12.75 -5.78 -0.87
N PRO A 80 13.89 -5.28 -1.36
CA PRO A 80 14.08 -3.84 -1.52
C PRO A 80 13.07 -3.13 -2.44
N THR A 81 12.26 -3.89 -3.19
CA THR A 81 11.24 -3.37 -4.13
C THR A 81 9.82 -3.76 -3.76
N ASP A 82 9.62 -4.65 -2.80
CA ASP A 82 8.32 -5.26 -2.53
C ASP A 82 7.96 -5.20 -1.04
N ILE A 83 6.77 -4.69 -0.75
CA ILE A 83 6.17 -4.73 0.59
C ILE A 83 4.79 -5.37 0.54
N SER A 84 4.47 -6.18 1.54
CA SER A 84 3.18 -6.86 1.65
C SER A 84 2.48 -6.50 2.96
N PHE A 85 1.16 -6.45 2.93
CA PHE A 85 0.26 -6.32 4.06
C PHE A 85 -0.81 -7.40 3.94
N GLU A 86 -1.17 -8.03 5.06
CA GLU A 86 -2.11 -9.12 5.11
C GLU A 86 -2.92 -9.12 6.42
N ASP A 87 -4.14 -9.62 6.33
CA ASP A 87 -4.96 -10.03 7.46
C ASP A 87 -5.39 -11.48 7.18
N PRO A 88 -4.77 -12.46 7.86
CA PRO A 88 -5.09 -13.88 7.65
C PRO A 88 -6.52 -14.26 8.05
N GLU A 89 -7.12 -13.55 9.01
CA GLU A 89 -8.48 -13.85 9.50
C GLU A 89 -9.52 -13.41 8.48
N LEU A 90 -9.33 -12.23 7.88
CA LEU A 90 -10.17 -11.70 6.81
C LEU A 90 -9.76 -12.22 5.42
N GLN A 91 -8.64 -12.94 5.33
CA GLN A 91 -8.01 -13.38 4.08
C GLN A 91 -7.79 -12.22 3.10
N LEU A 92 -7.40 -11.06 3.62
CA LEU A 92 -7.11 -9.86 2.84
C LEU A 92 -5.61 -9.71 2.64
N GLY A 93 -5.21 -9.26 1.46
CA GLY A 93 -3.82 -9.03 1.11
C GLY A 93 -3.65 -7.81 0.21
N LEU A 94 -2.57 -7.08 0.43
CA LEU A 94 -2.12 -5.94 -0.35
C LEU A 94 -0.62 -6.09 -0.57
N GLN A 95 -0.17 -6.02 -1.82
CA GLN A 95 1.24 -5.99 -2.16
C GLN A 95 1.54 -4.79 -3.04
N LEU A 96 2.60 -4.07 -2.69
CA LEU A 96 3.11 -2.93 -3.44
C LEU A 96 4.53 -3.26 -3.92
N SER A 97 4.72 -3.25 -5.23
CA SER A 97 5.98 -3.55 -5.92
C SER A 97 6.43 -2.35 -6.73
N LEU A 98 7.53 -1.70 -6.32
CA LEU A 98 8.06 -0.51 -6.96
C LEU A 98 9.26 -0.84 -7.85
N SER A 99 9.17 -0.52 -9.14
CA SER A 99 10.27 -0.62 -10.11
C SER A 99 10.39 0.68 -10.89
N GLY A 100 11.41 1.47 -10.56
CA GLY A 100 11.55 2.84 -11.07
C GLY A 100 10.34 3.69 -10.71
N ASP A 101 9.68 4.26 -11.72
CA ASP A 101 8.45 5.05 -11.57
C ASP A 101 7.17 4.23 -11.77
N THR A 102 7.29 2.91 -11.95
CA THR A 102 6.15 2.00 -12.05
C THR A 102 5.88 1.33 -10.71
N LEU A 103 4.65 1.44 -10.24
CA LEU A 103 4.13 0.77 -9.06
C LEU A 103 3.11 -0.28 -9.48
N THR A 104 3.38 -1.53 -9.12
CA THR A 104 2.41 -2.61 -9.24
C THR A 104 1.73 -2.81 -7.89
N LEU A 105 0.42 -2.63 -7.88
CA LEU A 105 -0.46 -2.88 -6.76
C LEU A 105 -1.17 -4.21 -7.00
N THR A 106 -1.09 -5.14 -6.05
CA THR A 106 -1.86 -6.38 -6.07
C THR A 106 -2.71 -6.47 -4.81
N THR A 107 -4.02 -6.68 -4.95
CA THR A 107 -4.91 -6.93 -3.81
C THR A 107 -5.51 -8.32 -3.91
N ALA A 108 -5.65 -9.01 -2.78
CA ALA A 108 -6.23 -10.34 -2.67
C ALA A 108 -7.35 -10.33 -1.61
N ASN A 109 -8.53 -10.86 -1.96
CA ASN A 109 -9.65 -11.00 -1.04
C ASN A 109 -10.13 -12.46 -1.05
N GLY A 110 -9.98 -13.15 0.07
CA GLY A 110 -10.70 -14.33 0.57
C GLY A 110 -11.31 -15.37 -0.36
N GLY A 111 -10.75 -15.63 -1.56
CA GLY A 111 -11.02 -16.87 -2.29
C GLY A 111 -11.40 -16.82 -3.77
N SER A 112 -11.13 -15.79 -4.57
CA SER A 112 -11.33 -15.99 -6.04
C SER A 112 -10.52 -15.13 -6.99
N LYS A 113 -10.27 -13.85 -6.71
CA LYS A 113 -9.57 -12.99 -7.67
C LYS A 113 -8.63 -12.02 -6.96
N SER A 114 -7.35 -12.16 -7.25
CA SER A 114 -6.43 -11.05 -7.07
C SER A 114 -6.69 -10.03 -8.16
N SER A 115 -6.76 -8.75 -7.80
CA SER A 115 -6.70 -7.66 -8.79
C SER A 115 -5.30 -7.09 -8.81
N LYS A 116 -4.82 -6.81 -10.01
CA LYS A 116 -3.49 -6.24 -10.26
C LYS A 116 -3.68 -4.94 -11.01
N HIS A 117 -3.12 -3.87 -10.46
CA HIS A 117 -3.10 -2.55 -11.07
C HIS A 117 -1.65 -2.13 -11.30
N VAL A 118 -1.32 -1.78 -12.53
CA VAL A 118 -0.01 -1.20 -12.88
C VAL A 118 -0.20 0.30 -12.99
N LEU A 119 0.51 1.04 -12.15
CA LEU A 119 0.39 2.48 -11.99
C LEU A 119 1.74 3.13 -12.32
N GLN A 120 1.70 4.28 -12.97
CA GLN A 120 2.87 5.10 -13.26
C GLN A 120 2.83 6.35 -12.40
N ARG A 121 3.99 6.76 -11.90
CA ARG A 121 4.14 8.03 -11.18
C ARG A 121 3.84 9.20 -12.11
N ILE A 122 3.14 10.21 -11.59
CA ILE A 122 2.82 11.48 -12.27
C ILE A 122 3.59 12.65 -11.67
#